data_AF-A0A2K3MUC1-F1
#
_entry.id   AF-A0A2K3MUC1-F1
#
_cell.length_a   1.000
_cell.length_b   1.000
_cell.length_c   1.000
_cell.angle_alpha   90.00
_cell.angle_beta   90.00
_cell.angle_gamma   90.00
#
_symmetry.space_group_name_H-M   'P 1'
#
loop_
_entity.id
_entity.type
_entity.pdbx_description
1 polymer ?
#
loop_
_entity_poly.entity_id
_entity_poly.type
_entity_poly.pdbx_seq_one_letter_code
_entity_poly.pdbx_strand_id
1 'polypeptide(L)'
;MDPPPAQFRWHIILAVVLILATISPSIAIYCDEDDCYDLLGVTQSANSSEIKKAYYKLSLKHHPDKNPDPESRKIFVKIANAYEILKDEATREKYDYAIAHPEEVFYNTAQYYRAYYGHKTDPRAVLVGLLLILSGFQYLNQTT
;
A
#
# COMPACT_ATOMS: atom_id res chain seq x y z
N MET A 1 -16.40 20.09 33.01
CA MET A 1 -16.59 18.66 32.67
C MET A 1 -15.32 17.98 33.12
N ASP A 2 -15.34 17.38 34.31
CA ASP A 2 -14.11 16.94 34.97
C ASP A 2 -13.45 15.78 34.22
N PRO A 3 -12.11 15.72 34.17
CA PRO A 3 -11.42 14.65 33.49
C PRO A 3 -11.73 13.30 34.15
N PRO A 4 -11.94 12.23 33.37
CA PRO A 4 -12.25 10.92 33.91
C PRO A 4 -11.10 10.42 34.81
N PRO A 5 -11.42 9.69 35.90
CA PRO A 5 -10.45 9.25 36.88
C PRO A 5 -9.35 8.37 36.26
N ALA A 6 -8.15 8.40 36.83
CA ALA A 6 -6.93 7.79 36.26
C ALA A 6 -7.07 6.31 35.84
N GLN A 7 -7.90 5.54 36.54
CA GLN A 7 -8.26 4.16 36.21
C GLN A 7 -8.92 4.02 34.82
N PHE A 8 -9.80 4.95 34.46
CA PHE A 8 -10.50 4.94 33.17
C PHE A 8 -9.55 5.22 32.01
N ARG A 9 -8.51 6.04 32.23
CA ARG A 9 -7.50 6.40 31.23
C ARG A 9 -6.65 5.20 30.82
N TRP A 10 -6.24 4.36 31.77
CA TRP A 10 -5.47 3.14 31.49
C TRP A 10 -6.26 2.08 30.74
N HIS A 11 -7.55 1.92 31.04
CA HIS A 11 -8.43 1.01 30.31
C HIS A 11 -8.65 1.45 28.86
N ILE A 12 -8.78 2.75 28.61
CA ILE A 12 -8.87 3.31 27.25
C ILE A 12 -7.57 3.07 26.48
N ILE A 13 -6.41 3.31 27.11
CA ILE A 13 -5.10 3.06 26.48
C ILE A 13 -4.93 1.57 26.16
N LEU A 14 -5.25 0.67 27.11
CA LEU A 14 -5.20 -0.78 26.88
C LEU A 14 -6.15 -1.22 25.76
N ALA A 15 -7.37 -0.68 25.71
CA ALA A 15 -8.33 -0.97 24.65
C ALA A 15 -7.83 -0.48 23.28
N VAL A 16 -7.25 0.72 23.19
CA VAL A 16 -6.68 1.24 21.95
C VAL A 16 -5.47 0.41 21.50
N VAL A 17 -4.59 0.01 22.42
CA VAL A 17 -3.44 -0.85 22.11
C VAL A 17 -3.90 -2.23 21.64
N LEU A 18 -4.91 -2.82 22.27
CA LEU A 18 -5.50 -4.09 21.84
C LEU A 18 -6.13 -3.98 20.44
N ILE A 19 -6.88 -2.90 20.18
CA ILE A 19 -7.48 -2.64 18.87
C ILE A 19 -6.40 -2.45 17.81
N LEU A 20 -5.37 -1.64 18.07
CA LEU A 20 -4.24 -1.45 17.16
C LEU A 20 -3.46 -2.75 16.91
N ALA A 21 -3.33 -3.62 17.92
CA ALA A 21 -2.69 -4.92 17.78
C ALA A 21 -3.48 -5.91 16.90
N THR A 22 -4.79 -5.70 16.71
CA THR A 22 -5.60 -6.49 15.75
C THR A 22 -5.46 -6.01 14.31
N ILE A 23 -4.95 -4.80 14.11
CA ILE A 23 -4.70 -4.26 12.77
C ILE A 23 -3.34 -4.79 12.31
N SER A 24 -3.32 -6.00 11.76
CA SER A 24 -2.13 -6.49 11.07
C SER A 24 -1.90 -5.62 9.84
N PRO A 25 -0.80 -4.85 9.75
CA PRO A 25 -0.50 -4.11 8.54
C PRO A 25 -0.27 -5.12 7.41
N SER A 26 -0.99 -4.97 6.31
CA SER A 26 -0.75 -5.77 5.10
C SER A 26 0.60 -5.35 4.51
N ILE A 27 1.58 -6.25 4.52
CA ILE A 27 2.94 -6.04 3.97
C ILE A 27 2.98 -6.45 2.49
N ALA A 28 1.87 -6.28 1.77
CA ALA A 28 1.81 -6.61 0.36
C ALA A 28 2.71 -5.62 -0.43
N ILE A 29 3.79 -6.15 -1.01
CA ILE A 29 4.66 -5.43 -1.92
C ILE A 29 4.49 -6.00 -3.33
N TYR A 30 4.69 -5.17 -4.35
CA TYR A 30 4.46 -5.56 -5.74
C TYR A 30 3.08 -6.22 -5.94
N CYS A 31 3.01 -7.44 -6.48
CA CYS A 31 1.78 -8.20 -6.73
C CYS A 31 1.41 -9.18 -5.61
N ASP A 32 1.93 -8.96 -4.40
CA ASP A 32 1.65 -9.77 -3.21
C ASP A 32 2.11 -11.23 -3.40
N GLU A 33 1.19 -12.20 -3.31
CA GLU A 33 1.48 -13.62 -3.52
C GLU A 33 1.46 -14.04 -5.00
N ASP A 34 0.97 -13.17 -5.90
CA ASP A 34 0.85 -13.46 -7.33
C ASP A 34 2.07 -12.93 -8.11
N ASP A 35 2.36 -13.57 -9.25
CA ASP A 35 3.32 -13.04 -10.22
C ASP A 35 2.66 -11.97 -11.13
N CYS A 36 3.30 -10.81 -11.26
CA CYS A 36 2.77 -9.69 -12.04
C CYS A 36 2.67 -9.99 -13.54
N TYR A 37 3.58 -10.80 -14.09
CA TYR A 37 3.55 -11.24 -15.48
C TYR A 37 2.41 -12.23 -15.71
N ASP A 38 2.21 -13.16 -14.78
CA ASP A 38 1.11 -14.13 -14.83
C ASP A 38 -0.26 -13.45 -14.72
N LEU A 39 -0.39 -12.46 -13.83
CA LEU A 39 -1.61 -11.65 -13.71
C LEU A 39 -2.01 -10.96 -15.02
N LEU A 40 -1.03 -10.54 -15.82
CA LEU A 40 -1.25 -9.96 -17.14
C LEU A 40 -1.27 -10.99 -18.26
N GLY A 41 -0.87 -12.23 -18.00
CA GLY A 41 -0.74 -13.30 -19.00
C GLY A 41 0.34 -13.00 -20.05
N VAL A 42 1.46 -12.39 -19.62
CA VAL A 42 2.62 -12.11 -20.48
C VAL A 42 3.86 -12.83 -19.94
N THR A 43 4.91 -12.90 -20.74
CA THR A 43 6.21 -13.45 -20.29
C THR A 43 7.09 -12.37 -19.70
N GLN A 44 8.09 -12.75 -18.89
CA GLN A 44 9.10 -11.80 -18.39
C GLN A 44 9.92 -11.15 -19.51
N SER A 45 9.95 -11.72 -20.72
CA SER A 45 10.56 -11.12 -21.91
C SER A 45 9.66 -10.12 -22.66
N ALA A 46 8.41 -9.93 -22.22
CA ALA A 46 7.45 -9.10 -22.93
C ALA A 46 7.89 -7.63 -22.97
N ASN A 47 7.66 -6.97 -24.10
CA ASN A 47 7.96 -5.55 -24.23
C ASN A 47 6.83 -4.68 -23.65
N SER A 48 7.08 -3.37 -23.45
CA SER A 48 6.11 -2.45 -22.86
C SER A 48 4.80 -2.33 -23.66
N SER A 49 4.85 -2.56 -24.98
CA SER A 49 3.65 -2.55 -25.84
C SER A 49 2.76 -3.77 -25.57
N GLU A 50 3.36 -4.95 -25.42
CA GLU A 50 2.65 -6.19 -25.09
C GLU A 50 2.02 -6.12 -23.70
N ILE A 51 2.77 -5.63 -22.71
CA ILE A 51 2.29 -5.41 -21.34
C ILE A 51 1.08 -4.45 -21.34
N LYS A 52 1.19 -3.31 -22.04
CA LYS A 52 0.10 -2.34 -22.17
C LYS A 52 -1.13 -2.92 -22.87
N LYS A 53 -0.93 -3.71 -23.93
CA LYS A 53 -2.02 -4.35 -24.67
C LYS A 53 -2.74 -5.40 -23.83
N ALA A 54 -1.99 -6.21 -23.08
CA ALA A 54 -2.52 -7.21 -22.17
C ALA A 54 -3.36 -6.57 -21.05
N TYR A 55 -2.81 -5.53 -20.40
CA TYR A 55 -3.52 -4.74 -19.40
C TYR A 55 -4.83 -4.16 -19.95
N TYR A 56 -4.82 -3.54 -21.13
CA TYR A 56 -6.03 -2.95 -21.71
C TYR A 56 -7.13 -4.00 -21.96
N LYS A 57 -6.75 -5.17 -22.49
CA LYS A 57 -7.68 -6.28 -22.75
C LYS A 57 -8.31 -6.80 -21.45
N LEU A 58 -7.50 -7.01 -20.42
CA LEU A 58 -7.97 -7.50 -19.11
C LEU A 58 -8.80 -6.46 -18.38
N SER A 59 -8.41 -5.18 -18.45
CA SER A 59 -9.14 -4.07 -17.84
C SER A 59 -10.55 -3.95 -18.37
N LEU A 60 -10.74 -4.08 -19.69
CA LEU A 60 -12.07 -4.07 -20.31
C LEU A 60 -12.92 -5.29 -19.90
N LYS A 61 -12.28 -6.45 -19.74
CA LYS A 61 -12.95 -7.70 -19.35
C LYS A 61 -13.43 -7.65 -17.89
N HIS A 62 -12.61 -7.07 -17.01
CA HIS A 62 -12.86 -7.06 -15.56
C HIS A 62 -13.36 -5.71 -15.04
N HIS A 63 -13.70 -4.76 -15.92
CA HIS A 63 -14.09 -3.40 -15.53
C HIS A 63 -15.31 -3.42 -14.60
N PRO A 64 -15.26 -2.73 -13.44
CA PRO A 64 -16.30 -2.80 -12.41
C PRO A 64 -17.66 -2.25 -12.86
N ASP A 65 -17.67 -1.38 -13.88
CA ASP A 65 -18.90 -0.86 -14.49
C ASP A 65 -19.65 -1.93 -15.31
N LYS A 66 -18.91 -2.81 -16.00
CA LYS A 66 -19.49 -3.85 -16.87
C LYS A 66 -19.68 -5.17 -16.15
N ASN A 67 -18.93 -5.39 -15.08
CA ASN A 67 -19.00 -6.60 -14.28
C ASN A 67 -19.12 -6.22 -12.79
N PRO A 68 -20.34 -6.24 -12.21
CA PRO A 68 -20.58 -5.87 -10.82
C PRO A 68 -20.11 -6.94 -9.83
N ASP A 69 -19.62 -8.08 -10.29
CA ASP A 69 -19.15 -9.17 -9.45
C ASP A 69 -17.98 -8.73 -8.55
N PRO A 70 -18.03 -9.03 -7.24
CA PRO A 70 -16.96 -8.70 -6.30
C PRO A 70 -15.60 -9.30 -6.70
N GLU A 71 -15.55 -10.50 -7.28
CA GLU A 71 -14.29 -11.12 -7.70
C GLU A 71 -13.70 -10.40 -8.92
N SER A 72 -14.54 -9.94 -9.85
CA SER A 72 -14.07 -9.11 -10.96
C SER A 72 -13.38 -7.82 -10.48
N ARG A 73 -13.89 -7.20 -9.41
CA ARG A 73 -13.26 -6.02 -8.82
C ARG A 73 -11.89 -6.34 -8.22
N LYS A 74 -11.76 -7.47 -7.50
CA LYS A 74 -10.48 -7.91 -6.95
C LYS A 74 -9.46 -8.17 -8.06
N ILE A 75 -9.86 -8.87 -9.11
CA ILE A 75 -9.02 -9.13 -10.28
C ILE A 75 -8.61 -7.82 -10.94
N PHE A 76 -9.54 -6.87 -11.10
CA PHE A 76 -9.26 -5.55 -11.66
C PHE A 76 -8.17 -4.80 -10.88
N VAL A 77 -8.23 -4.82 -9.54
CA VAL A 77 -7.20 -4.21 -8.69
C VAL A 77 -5.85 -4.90 -8.89
N LYS A 78 -5.83 -6.24 -8.94
CA LYS A 78 -4.60 -7.01 -9.16
C LYS A 78 -3.95 -6.70 -10.51
N ILE A 79 -4.72 -6.71 -11.61
CA ILE A 79 -4.18 -6.41 -12.95
C ILE A 79 -3.71 -4.96 -13.08
N ALA A 80 -4.40 -4.01 -12.42
CA ALA A 80 -3.98 -2.61 -12.42
C ALA A 80 -2.67 -2.43 -11.68
N ASN A 81 -2.53 -3.08 -10.52
CA ASN A 81 -1.30 -3.07 -9.75
C ASN A 81 -0.13 -3.70 -10.52
N ALA A 82 -0.34 -4.88 -11.12
CA ALA A 82 0.65 -5.55 -11.97
C ALA A 82 1.12 -4.65 -13.12
N TYR A 83 0.19 -3.96 -13.79
CA TYR A 83 0.53 -3.01 -14.84
C TYR A 83 1.34 -1.82 -14.31
N GLU A 84 0.96 -1.23 -13.18
CA GLU A 84 1.73 -0.11 -12.60
C GLU A 84 3.17 -0.50 -12.24
N ILE A 85 3.40 -1.75 -11.83
CA ILE A 85 4.74 -2.27 -11.53
C ILE A 85 5.55 -2.52 -12.81
N LEU A 86 4.92 -3.12 -13.83
CA LEU A 86 5.61 -3.58 -15.04
C LEU A 86 5.69 -2.52 -16.16
N LYS A 87 4.93 -1.43 -16.06
CA LYS A 87 4.83 -0.40 -17.10
C LYS A 87 6.11 0.41 -17.26
N ASP A 88 6.75 0.78 -16.15
CA ASP A 88 7.98 1.56 -16.16
C ASP A 88 9.19 0.64 -16.01
N GLU A 89 10.24 0.89 -16.79
CA GLU A 89 11.42 0.04 -16.81
C GLU A 89 12.12 0.01 -15.45
N ALA A 90 12.18 1.14 -14.75
CA ALA A 90 12.87 1.22 -13.47
C ALA A 90 12.10 0.53 -12.32
N THR A 91 10.77 0.45 -12.40
CA THR A 91 9.97 -0.33 -11.44
C THR A 91 9.99 -1.81 -11.77
N ARG A 92 9.99 -2.15 -13.07
CA ARG A 92 10.12 -3.52 -13.56
C ARG A 92 11.46 -4.14 -13.17
N GLU A 93 12.57 -3.42 -13.37
CA GLU A 93 13.91 -3.91 -13.00
C GLU A 93 13.99 -4.25 -11.50
N LYS A 94 13.38 -3.43 -10.64
CA LYS A 94 13.31 -3.71 -9.18
C LYS A 94 12.46 -4.93 -8.87
N TYR A 95 11.38 -5.15 -9.62
CA TYR A 95 10.54 -6.32 -9.48
C TYR A 95 11.29 -7.59 -9.93
N ASP A 96 11.96 -7.54 -11.08
CA ASP A 96 12.80 -8.63 -11.59
C ASP A 96 13.93 -8.97 -10.63
N TYR A 97 14.56 -7.96 -10.02
CA TYR A 97 15.55 -8.15 -8.95
C TYR A 97 14.95 -8.87 -7.74
N ALA A 98 13.75 -8.48 -7.31
CA ALA A 98 13.09 -9.09 -6.16
C ALA A 98 12.69 -10.55 -6.41
N ILE A 99 12.31 -10.90 -7.65
CA ILE A 99 12.08 -12.29 -8.07
C ILE A 99 13.38 -13.11 -7.98
N ALA A 100 14.50 -12.52 -8.42
CA ALA A 100 15.79 -13.19 -8.42
C ALA A 100 16.41 -13.36 -7.02
N HIS A 101 16.09 -12.45 -6.09
CA HIS A 101 16.65 -12.40 -4.72
C HIS A 101 15.53 -12.35 -3.66
N PRO A 102 14.70 -13.41 -3.52
CA PRO A 102 13.57 -13.42 -2.60
C PRO A 102 13.98 -13.33 -1.12
N GLU A 103 15.21 -13.72 -0.77
CA GLU A 103 15.76 -13.65 0.58
C GLU A 103 16.04 -12.22 1.07
N GLU A 104 16.20 -11.26 0.14
CA GLU A 104 16.51 -9.86 0.45
C GLU A 104 15.27 -9.03 0.84
N VAL A 105 14.43 -9.58 1.71
CA VAL A 105 13.11 -9.04 2.07
C VAL A 105 13.18 -7.55 2.45
N PHE A 106 14.10 -7.16 3.32
CA PHE A 106 14.22 -5.76 3.76
C PHE A 106 14.62 -4.81 2.64
N TYR A 107 15.50 -5.24 1.74
CA TYR A 107 15.96 -4.42 0.63
C TYR A 107 14.85 -4.25 -0.42
N ASN A 108 14.23 -5.35 -0.84
CA ASN A 108 13.13 -5.37 -1.81
C ASN A 108 11.96 -4.51 -1.32
N THR A 109 11.61 -4.64 -0.04
CA THR A 109 10.55 -3.85 0.61
C THR A 109 10.89 -2.36 0.60
N ALA A 110 12.09 -1.98 1.05
CA ALA A 110 12.51 -0.58 1.07
C ALA A 110 12.52 0.04 -0.33
N GLN A 111 12.98 -0.70 -1.33
CA GLN A 111 13.01 -0.27 -2.74
C GLN A 111 11.60 -0.05 -3.30
N TYR A 112 10.68 -0.98 -3.01
CA TYR A 112 9.27 -0.84 -3.36
C TYR A 112 8.65 0.42 -2.75
N TYR A 113 8.75 0.61 -1.42
CA TYR A 113 8.16 1.76 -0.75
C TYR A 113 8.75 3.09 -1.24
N ARG A 114 10.07 3.14 -1.48
CA ARG A 114 10.73 4.32 -2.03
C ARG A 114 10.23 4.64 -3.44
N ALA A 115 10.09 3.64 -4.30
CA ALA A 115 9.60 3.84 -5.66
C ALA A 115 8.13 4.28 -5.69
N TYR A 116 7.28 3.66 -4.84
CA TYR A 116 5.84 3.87 -4.85
C TYR A 116 5.39 5.14 -4.08
N TYR A 117 5.95 5.38 -2.90
CA TYR A 117 5.54 6.49 -2.01
C TYR A 117 6.51 7.67 -1.99
N GLY A 118 7.74 7.51 -2.46
CA GLY A 118 8.80 8.51 -2.30
C GLY A 118 8.48 9.90 -2.85
N HIS A 119 7.60 10.01 -3.86
CA HIS A 119 7.18 11.29 -4.43
C HIS A 119 5.78 11.77 -3.98
N LYS A 120 4.97 10.91 -3.34
CA LYS A 120 3.58 11.22 -2.96
C LYS A 120 3.45 11.83 -1.57
N THR A 121 4.42 11.61 -0.69
CA THR A 121 4.39 12.10 0.68
C THR A 121 5.57 13.03 0.93
N ASP A 122 5.33 14.34 1.05
CA ASP A 122 6.34 15.25 1.58
C ASP A 122 6.49 14.98 3.09
N PRO A 123 7.66 14.47 3.56
CA PRO A 123 7.86 14.18 4.98
C PRO A 123 7.67 15.43 5.86
N ARG A 124 7.89 16.63 5.31
CA ARG A 124 7.72 17.89 6.04
C ARG A 124 6.27 18.14 6.38
N ALA A 125 5.35 17.89 5.44
CA ALA A 125 3.92 18.05 5.68
C ALA A 125 3.42 17.12 6.78
N VAL A 126 3.93 15.88 6.81
CA VAL A 126 3.61 14.90 7.86
C VAL A 126 4.12 15.36 9.22
N LEU A 127 5.37 15.84 9.29
CA LEU A 127 5.96 16.36 10.53
C LEU A 127 5.20 17.58 11.06
N VAL A 128 4.83 18.52 10.20
CA VAL A 128 4.03 19.70 10.58
C VAL A 128 2.66 19.25 11.09
N GLY A 129 1.99 18.31 10.41
CA GLY A 129 0.71 17.77 10.87
C GLY A 129 0.80 17.10 12.25
N LEU A 130 1.82 16.27 12.46
CA LEU A 130 2.10 15.64 13.77
C LEU A 130 2.35 16.67 14.87
N LEU A 131 3.17 17.69 14.58
CA LEU A 131 3.45 18.78 15.51
C LEU A 131 2.19 19.57 15.87
N LEU A 132 1.30 19.83 14.90
CA LEU A 132 0.04 20.52 15.15
C LEU A 132 -0.92 19.69 16.00
N ILE A 133 -1.00 18.37 15.75
CA ILE A 133 -1.81 17.45 16.56
C ILE A 133 -1.29 17.43 18.00
N LEU A 134 0.03 17.24 18.19
CA LEU A 134 0.64 17.21 19.51
C LEU A 134 0.48 18.55 20.25
N SER A 135 0.67 19.66 19.55
CA SER A 135 0.47 21.01 20.10
C SER A 135 -1.00 21.25 20.49
N GLY A 136 -1.95 20.80 19.68
CA GLY A 136 -3.38 20.86 20.00
C GLY A 136 -3.74 20.05 21.25
N PHE A 137 -3.18 18.84 21.40
CA PHE A 137 -3.33 18.05 22.61
C PHE A 137 -2.72 18.73 23.84
N GLN A 138 -1.54 19.33 23.71
CA GLN A 138 -0.89 20.09 24.78
C GLN A 138 -1.72 21.29 25.22
N TYR A 139 -2.24 22.05 24.26
CA TYR A 139 -3.08 23.22 24.53
C TYR A 139 -4.35 22.83 25.30
N LEU A 140 -5.09 21.82 24.84
CA LEU A 140 -6.31 21.37 25.50
C LEU A 140 -6.05 20.89 26.93
N ASN A 141 -4.96 20.15 27.16
CA ASN A 141 -4.56 19.65 28.48
C ASN A 141 -4.04 20.73 29.43
N GLN A 142 -3.63 21.90 28.93
CA GLN A 142 -3.26 23.05 29.76
C GLN A 142 -4.46 23.93 30.12
N THR A 143 -5.51 23.91 29.30
CA THR A 143 -6.73 24.73 29.48
C THR A 143 -7.84 24.04 30.27
N THR A 144 -7.68 22.76 30.63
CA THR A 144 -8.58 22.01 31.53
C THR A 144 -7.88 21.70 32.84
#